data_AF-A0A1H4ASV3-F1
#
_entry.id   AF-A0A1H4ASV3-F1
#
_cell.length_a   1.000
_cell.length_b   1.000
_cell.length_c   1.000
_cell.angle_alpha   90.00
_cell.angle_beta   90.00
_cell.angle_gamma   90.00
#
_symmetry.space_group_name_H-M   'P 1'
#
loop_
_entity.id
_entity.type
_entity.pdbx_description
1 polymer ?
#
loop_
_entity_poly.entity_id
_entity_poly.type
_entity_poly.pdbx_seq_one_letter_code
_entity_poly.pdbx_strand_id
1 'polypeptide(L)'
;MVLTGPAAHAQAKAVVDGTPQIDAAIAQKDWRDALKQLDARIASNPRDAQAQFKRATVLARLNRDDDAITAFTALTQMYPELPEPYNNLAALYAKEGRYPEARAALETATRVNPDYGLAYENLGDLYLRLAAESYKRAESIGHASGTTQQRLADIQKIVSPPPGGKKPARKSAASVDDYTARAVNNVTESPSFQFGGPSGSLAVPPYMAPSQ
;
A
#
# COMPACT_ATOMS: atom_id res chain seq x y z
N MET A 1 13.39 -14.48 50.21
CA MET A 1 14.15 -14.82 49.00
C MET A 1 13.14 -14.96 47.87
N VAL A 2 13.04 -13.94 47.02
CA VAL A 2 12.08 -13.84 45.90
C VAL A 2 12.79 -14.37 44.66
N LEU A 3 12.21 -15.36 43.97
CA LEU A 3 12.53 -15.67 42.58
C LEU A 3 11.22 -15.95 41.83
N THR A 4 10.70 -14.87 41.25
CA THR A 4 9.67 -14.83 40.22
C THR A 4 10.21 -15.46 38.94
N GLY A 5 9.55 -16.50 38.43
CA GLY A 5 9.82 -17.05 37.10
C GLY A 5 9.28 -16.13 35.99
N PRO A 6 9.95 -16.03 34.83
CA PRO A 6 9.55 -15.11 33.78
C PRO A 6 8.25 -15.59 33.12
N ALA A 7 7.26 -14.70 33.09
CA ALA A 7 6.04 -14.87 32.30
C ALA A 7 6.41 -15.00 30.83
N ALA A 8 6.13 -16.18 30.26
CA ALA A 8 6.24 -16.41 28.83
C ALA A 8 5.38 -15.38 28.10
N HIS A 9 6.03 -14.51 27.34
CA HIS A 9 5.36 -13.54 26.48
C HIS A 9 4.69 -14.34 25.36
N ALA A 10 3.38 -14.53 25.49
CA ALA A 10 2.55 -15.04 24.42
C ALA A 10 2.67 -14.05 23.26
N GLN A 11 3.46 -14.42 22.26
CA GLN A 11 3.43 -13.77 20.95
C GLN A 11 1.97 -13.74 20.51
N ALA A 12 1.43 -12.54 20.33
CA ALA A 12 0.10 -12.35 19.78
C ALA A 12 0.10 -13.00 18.39
N LYS A 13 -0.41 -14.25 18.34
CA LYS A 13 -0.66 -14.95 17.08
C LYS A 13 -1.52 -14.01 16.25
N ALA A 14 -1.06 -13.67 15.06
CA ALA A 14 -1.91 -13.10 14.04
C ALA A 14 -3.22 -13.89 14.06
N VAL A 15 -4.33 -13.22 14.33
CA VAL A 15 -5.64 -13.87 14.37
C VAL A 15 -5.82 -14.51 13.01
N VAL A 16 -5.77 -15.84 12.97
CA VAL A 16 -5.96 -16.62 11.76
C VAL A 16 -7.41 -16.35 11.35
N ASP A 17 -7.64 -15.53 10.32
CA ASP A 17 -8.95 -15.22 9.74
C ASP A 17 -9.69 -16.45 9.15
N GLY A 18 -9.10 -17.63 9.35
CA GLY A 18 -9.57 -18.92 8.89
C GLY A 18 -9.30 -19.15 7.41
N THR A 19 -8.40 -18.39 6.77
CA THR A 19 -8.14 -18.48 5.33
C THR A 19 -6.70 -18.89 4.93
N PRO A 20 -6.07 -19.89 5.58
CA PRO A 20 -4.67 -20.24 5.32
C PRO A 20 -4.42 -20.70 3.87
N GLN A 21 -5.43 -21.27 3.19
CA GLN A 21 -5.32 -21.67 1.78
C GLN A 21 -5.30 -20.46 0.83
N ILE A 22 -6.11 -19.44 1.11
CA ILE A 22 -6.12 -18.18 0.36
C ILE A 22 -4.77 -17.47 0.56
N ASP A 23 -4.32 -17.38 1.80
CA ASP A 23 -3.04 -16.74 2.12
C ASP A 23 -1.86 -17.46 1.48
N ALA A 24 -1.88 -18.80 1.45
CA ALA A 24 -0.87 -19.59 0.77
C ALA A 24 -0.86 -19.34 -0.74
N ALA A 25 -2.03 -19.32 -1.40
CA ALA A 25 -2.13 -19.03 -2.83
C ALA A 25 -1.60 -17.64 -3.16
N ILE A 26 -1.96 -16.63 -2.35
CA ILE A 26 -1.45 -15.24 -2.50
C ILE A 26 0.06 -15.19 -2.29
N ALA A 27 0.60 -15.86 -1.26
CA ALA A 27 2.03 -15.91 -0.99
C ALA A 27 2.82 -16.58 -2.14
N GLN A 28 2.22 -17.58 -2.78
CA GLN A 28 2.78 -18.26 -3.96
C GLN A 28 2.55 -17.49 -5.27
N LYS A 29 1.87 -16.32 -5.22
CA LYS A 29 1.44 -15.54 -6.37
C LYS A 29 0.53 -16.32 -7.33
N ASP A 30 -0.16 -17.34 -6.84
CA ASP A 30 -1.25 -18.00 -7.56
C ASP A 30 -2.51 -17.16 -7.47
N TRP A 31 -2.49 -16.04 -8.19
CA TRP A 31 -3.55 -15.04 -8.16
C TRP A 31 -4.89 -15.57 -8.66
N ARG A 32 -4.87 -16.55 -9.58
CA ARG A 32 -6.10 -17.13 -10.13
C ARG A 32 -6.78 -18.03 -9.12
N ASP A 33 -6.02 -18.89 -8.46
CA ASP A 33 -6.58 -19.74 -7.40
C ASP A 33 -7.03 -18.92 -6.19
N ALA A 34 -6.22 -17.94 -5.77
CA ALA A 34 -6.59 -17.01 -4.71
C ALA A 34 -7.93 -16.29 -5.02
N LEU A 35 -8.09 -15.80 -6.25
CA LEU A 35 -9.33 -15.13 -6.67
C LEU A 35 -10.55 -16.06 -6.58
N LYS A 36 -10.42 -17.30 -7.07
CA LYS A 36 -11.49 -18.30 -7.01
C LYS A 36 -11.91 -18.61 -5.58
N GLN A 37 -10.94 -18.79 -4.68
CA GLN A 37 -11.20 -19.06 -3.27
C GLN A 37 -11.86 -17.85 -2.58
N LEU A 38 -11.43 -16.64 -2.89
CA LEU A 38 -12.00 -15.40 -2.37
C LEU A 38 -13.44 -15.17 -2.87
N ASP A 39 -13.73 -15.47 -4.14
CA ASP A 39 -15.09 -15.41 -4.69
C ASP A 39 -16.03 -16.36 -3.93
N ALA A 40 -15.60 -17.59 -3.65
CA ALA A 40 -16.38 -18.55 -2.87
C ALA A 40 -16.60 -18.07 -1.42
N ARG A 41 -15.58 -17.49 -0.79
CA ARG A 41 -15.67 -16.92 0.57
C ARG A 41 -16.69 -15.79 0.62
N ILE A 42 -16.62 -14.84 -0.31
CA ILE A 42 -17.54 -13.70 -0.37
C ILE A 42 -18.96 -14.16 -0.69
N ALA A 43 -19.14 -15.18 -1.54
CA ALA A 43 -20.47 -15.76 -1.78
C ALA A 43 -21.10 -16.34 -0.50
N SER A 44 -20.29 -16.95 0.38
CA SER A 44 -20.74 -17.50 1.67
C SER A 44 -20.88 -16.46 2.78
N ASN A 45 -20.07 -15.40 2.74
CA ASN A 45 -20.06 -14.32 3.72
C ASN A 45 -19.89 -12.97 3.00
N PRO A 46 -20.97 -12.37 2.48
CA PRO A 46 -20.90 -11.15 1.68
C PRO A 46 -20.39 -9.92 2.44
N ARG A 47 -20.35 -9.94 3.78
CA ARG A 47 -19.87 -8.82 4.62
C ARG A 47 -18.44 -9.01 5.13
N ASP A 48 -17.71 -10.00 4.61
CA ASP A 48 -16.29 -10.23 4.93
C ASP A 48 -15.42 -9.16 4.26
N ALA A 49 -15.26 -8.00 4.93
CA ALA A 49 -14.48 -6.87 4.44
C ALA A 49 -13.03 -7.25 4.09
N GLN A 50 -12.45 -8.15 4.88
CA GLN A 50 -11.08 -8.62 4.66
C GLN A 50 -10.99 -9.47 3.38
N ALA A 51 -11.92 -10.40 3.16
CA ALA A 51 -11.98 -11.16 1.91
C ALA A 51 -12.22 -10.24 0.69
N GLN A 52 -13.12 -9.27 0.79
CA GLN A 52 -13.34 -8.28 -0.26
C GLN A 52 -12.07 -7.46 -0.57
N PHE A 53 -11.34 -7.03 0.46
CA PHE A 53 -10.09 -6.29 0.31
C PHE A 53 -8.98 -7.14 -0.34
N LYS A 54 -8.80 -8.39 0.12
CA LYS A 54 -7.86 -9.33 -0.49
C LYS A 54 -8.20 -9.56 -1.96
N ARG A 55 -9.49 -9.70 -2.28
CA ARG A 55 -9.97 -9.87 -3.66
C ARG A 55 -9.65 -8.67 -4.54
N ALA A 56 -9.96 -7.47 -4.08
CA ALA A 56 -9.64 -6.22 -4.79
C ALA A 56 -8.13 -6.11 -5.07
N THR A 57 -7.31 -6.47 -4.08
CA THR A 57 -5.84 -6.49 -4.25
C THR A 57 -5.38 -7.53 -5.27
N VAL A 58 -5.96 -8.74 -5.25
CA VAL A 58 -5.64 -9.79 -6.23
C VAL A 58 -6.05 -9.37 -7.65
N LEU A 59 -7.19 -8.68 -7.81
CA LEU A 59 -7.60 -8.11 -9.09
C LEU A 59 -6.56 -7.11 -9.62
N ALA A 60 -6.07 -6.20 -8.78
CA ALA A 60 -5.01 -5.27 -9.16
C ALA A 60 -3.70 -5.99 -9.55
N ARG A 61 -3.32 -7.06 -8.83
CA ARG A 61 -2.14 -7.90 -9.16
C ARG A 61 -2.29 -8.63 -10.50
N LEU A 62 -3.52 -8.92 -10.92
CA LEU A 62 -3.85 -9.48 -12.21
C LEU A 62 -3.95 -8.44 -13.33
N ASN A 63 -3.65 -7.16 -13.06
CA ASN A 63 -3.87 -6.02 -13.96
C ASN A 63 -5.34 -5.85 -14.40
N ARG A 64 -6.29 -6.31 -13.57
CA ARG A 64 -7.72 -6.04 -13.74
C ARG A 64 -8.06 -4.77 -12.97
N ASP A 65 -7.48 -3.66 -13.40
CA ASP A 65 -7.47 -2.40 -12.64
C ASP A 65 -8.89 -1.83 -12.47
N ASP A 66 -9.72 -1.84 -13.52
CA ASP A 66 -11.12 -1.36 -13.45
C ASP A 66 -11.95 -2.15 -12.42
N ASP A 67 -11.78 -3.47 -12.38
CA ASP A 67 -12.47 -4.34 -11.41
C ASP A 67 -11.98 -4.07 -9.99
N ALA A 68 -10.67 -3.82 -9.83
CA ALA A 68 -10.08 -3.47 -8.54
C ALA A 68 -10.56 -2.10 -8.05
N ILE A 69 -10.62 -1.09 -8.94
CA ILE A 69 -11.17 0.23 -8.64
C ILE A 69 -12.62 0.08 -8.16
N THR A 70 -13.46 -0.63 -8.92
CA THR A 70 -14.85 -0.87 -8.56
C THR A 70 -14.98 -1.52 -7.17
N ALA A 71 -14.15 -2.55 -6.90
CA ALA A 71 -14.16 -3.25 -5.61
C ALA A 71 -13.68 -2.37 -4.45
N PHE A 72 -12.59 -1.60 -4.62
CA PHE A 72 -12.12 -0.70 -3.57
C PHE A 72 -13.07 0.49 -3.36
N THR A 73 -13.70 1.01 -4.41
CA THR A 73 -14.76 2.03 -4.26
C THR A 73 -15.91 1.50 -3.43
N ALA A 74 -16.38 0.27 -3.67
CA ALA A 74 -17.41 -0.34 -2.83
C ALA A 74 -16.96 -0.46 -1.37
N LEU A 75 -15.71 -0.87 -1.11
CA LEU A 75 -15.15 -0.92 0.24
C LEU A 75 -15.12 0.46 0.91
N THR A 76 -14.77 1.54 0.21
CA THR A 76 -14.80 2.90 0.76
C THR A 76 -16.21 3.40 1.10
N GLN A 77 -17.24 2.85 0.46
CA GLN A 77 -18.64 3.19 0.73
C GLN A 77 -19.19 2.40 1.93
N MET A 78 -18.81 1.12 2.05
CA MET A 78 -19.26 0.25 3.14
C MET A 78 -18.48 0.47 4.44
N TYR A 79 -17.18 0.79 4.33
CA TYR A 79 -16.24 0.93 5.45
C TYR A 79 -15.42 2.23 5.29
N PRO A 80 -16.08 3.41 5.38
CA PRO A 80 -15.44 4.71 5.17
C PRO A 80 -14.36 5.06 6.21
N GLU A 81 -14.30 4.32 7.32
CA GLU A 81 -13.32 4.43 8.39
C GLU A 81 -11.99 3.69 8.10
N LEU A 82 -11.92 2.91 7.02
CA LEU A 82 -10.70 2.19 6.64
C LEU A 82 -9.83 3.04 5.71
N PRO A 83 -8.58 3.38 6.09
CA PRO A 83 -7.69 4.14 5.22
C PRO A 83 -7.13 3.32 4.04
N GLU A 84 -7.04 2.00 4.17
CA GLU A 84 -6.38 1.13 3.18
C GLU A 84 -7.07 1.11 1.82
N PRO A 85 -8.41 0.99 1.70
CA PRO A 85 -9.09 1.04 0.40
C PRO A 85 -8.84 2.36 -0.34
N TYR A 86 -8.81 3.50 0.36
CA TYR A 86 -8.48 4.79 -0.25
C TYR A 86 -7.04 4.82 -0.78
N ASN A 87 -6.08 4.29 -0.03
CA ASN A 87 -4.69 4.20 -0.48
C ASN A 87 -4.52 3.33 -1.74
N ASN A 88 -5.24 2.19 -1.81
CA ASN A 88 -5.18 1.33 -2.99
C ASN A 88 -5.90 1.94 -4.20
N LEU A 89 -7.01 2.68 -4.01
CA LEU A 89 -7.61 3.48 -5.08
C LEU A 89 -6.62 4.50 -5.62
N ALA A 90 -5.89 5.19 -4.74
CA ALA A 90 -4.90 6.16 -5.18
C ALA A 90 -3.79 5.55 -6.03
N ALA A 91 -3.32 4.37 -5.64
CA ALA A 91 -2.33 3.62 -6.41
C ALA A 91 -2.85 3.26 -7.82
N LEU A 92 -4.11 2.83 -7.93
CA LEU A 92 -4.75 2.51 -9.22
C LEU A 92 -4.93 3.76 -10.08
N TYR A 93 -5.49 4.84 -9.50
CA TYR A 93 -5.66 6.10 -10.22
C TYR A 93 -4.33 6.68 -10.70
N ALA A 94 -3.29 6.64 -9.88
CA ALA A 94 -1.99 7.13 -10.29
C ALA A 94 -1.32 6.27 -11.37
N LYS A 95 -1.58 4.95 -11.40
CA LYS A 95 -1.18 4.05 -12.50
C LYS A 95 -1.84 4.47 -13.82
N GLU A 96 -3.09 4.92 -13.77
CA GLU A 96 -3.84 5.45 -14.92
C GLU A 96 -3.50 6.92 -15.27
N GLY A 97 -2.63 7.58 -14.50
CA GLY A 97 -2.33 9.00 -14.67
C GLY A 97 -3.41 9.95 -14.13
N ARG A 98 -4.41 9.42 -13.42
CA ARG A 98 -5.51 10.16 -12.78
C ARG A 98 -5.06 10.73 -11.44
N TYR A 99 -4.07 11.61 -11.49
CA TYR A 99 -3.44 12.16 -10.29
C TYR A 99 -4.37 13.00 -9.39
N PRO A 100 -5.36 13.76 -9.90
CA PRO A 100 -6.32 14.46 -9.05
C PRO A 100 -7.13 13.50 -8.17
N GLU A 101 -7.64 12.40 -8.73
CA GLU A 101 -8.37 11.38 -7.98
C GLU A 101 -7.47 10.62 -7.01
N ALA A 102 -6.22 10.32 -7.42
CA ALA A 102 -5.25 9.72 -6.54
C ALA A 102 -4.97 10.58 -5.30
N ARG A 103 -4.84 11.89 -5.49
CA ARG A 103 -4.61 12.85 -4.41
C ARG A 103 -5.79 12.88 -3.44
N ALA A 104 -7.01 13.02 -3.96
CA ALA A 104 -8.21 13.08 -3.14
C ALA A 104 -8.41 11.81 -2.29
N ALA A 105 -8.08 10.64 -2.86
CA ALA A 105 -8.11 9.38 -2.15
C ALA A 105 -7.07 9.32 -1.01
N LEU A 106 -5.82 9.71 -1.25
CA LEU A 106 -4.80 9.73 -0.19
C LEU A 106 -5.07 10.77 0.90
N GLU A 107 -5.52 11.98 0.53
CA GLU A 107 -5.94 13.01 1.51
C GLU A 107 -7.10 12.50 2.38
N THR A 108 -8.00 11.70 1.80
CA THR A 108 -9.03 11.01 2.56
C THR A 108 -8.46 9.96 3.49
N ALA A 109 -7.50 9.14 3.03
CA ALA A 109 -6.83 8.15 3.87
C ALA A 109 -6.17 8.80 5.10
N THR A 110 -5.46 9.93 4.92
CA THR A 110 -4.83 10.67 6.02
C THR A 110 -5.85 11.35 6.95
N ARG A 111 -7.02 11.75 6.44
CA ARG A 111 -8.10 12.32 7.26
C ARG A 111 -8.80 11.25 8.09
N VAL A 112 -9.00 10.07 7.51
CA VAL A 112 -9.62 8.91 8.17
C VAL A 112 -8.70 8.37 9.26
N ASN A 113 -7.40 8.25 8.97
CA ASN A 113 -6.39 7.87 9.94
C ASN A 113 -5.14 8.77 9.81
N PRO A 114 -4.98 9.78 10.68
CA PRO A 114 -3.83 10.67 10.69
C PRO A 114 -2.47 9.98 10.92
N ASP A 115 -2.45 8.78 11.48
CA ASP A 115 -1.24 7.99 11.74
C ASP A 115 -0.93 6.98 10.63
N TYR A 116 -1.71 6.97 9.54
CA TYR A 116 -1.49 6.07 8.41
C TYR A 116 -0.32 6.52 7.54
N GLY A 117 0.90 6.27 8.03
CA GLY A 117 2.18 6.70 7.43
C GLY A 117 2.31 6.41 5.94
N LEU A 118 1.82 5.26 5.48
CA LEU A 118 1.90 4.85 4.07
C LEU A 118 1.18 5.84 3.13
N ALA A 119 0.07 6.44 3.56
CA ALA A 119 -0.61 7.44 2.73
C ALA A 119 0.22 8.72 2.58
N TYR A 120 1.00 9.12 3.58
CA TYR A 120 1.91 10.27 3.46
C TYR A 120 3.09 9.98 2.53
N GLU A 121 3.65 8.76 2.58
CA GLU A 121 4.68 8.33 1.63
C GLU A 121 4.15 8.38 0.19
N ASN A 122 2.97 7.78 -0.04
CA ASN A 122 2.32 7.78 -1.34
C ASN A 122 1.91 9.20 -1.80
N LEU A 123 1.55 10.11 -0.88
CA LEU A 123 1.33 11.53 -1.21
C LEU A 123 2.62 12.21 -1.67
N GLY A 124 3.75 11.95 -1.01
CA GLY A 124 5.06 12.46 -1.41
C GLY A 124 5.42 12.04 -2.84
N ASP A 125 5.28 10.75 -3.13
CA ASP A 125 5.51 10.19 -4.48
C ASP A 125 4.55 10.78 -5.52
N LEU A 126 3.28 10.96 -5.15
CA LEU A 126 2.29 11.60 -6.02
C LEU A 126 2.65 13.07 -6.31
N TYR A 127 3.11 13.81 -5.30
CA TYR A 127 3.52 15.20 -5.48
C TYR A 127 4.76 15.35 -6.38
N LEU A 128 5.70 14.40 -6.32
CA LEU A 128 6.80 14.35 -7.28
C LEU A 128 6.29 14.18 -8.72
N ARG A 129 5.30 13.29 -8.94
CA ARG A 129 4.70 13.08 -10.27
C ARG A 129 3.95 14.31 -10.77
N LEU A 130 3.14 14.94 -9.92
CA LEU A 130 2.42 16.19 -10.23
C LEU A 130 3.38 17.34 -10.55
N ALA A 131 4.49 17.44 -9.82
CA ALA A 131 5.54 18.41 -10.10
C ALA A 131 6.19 18.14 -11.47
N ALA A 132 6.51 16.88 -11.79
CA ALA A 132 7.04 16.51 -13.10
C ALA A 132 6.07 16.86 -14.24
N GLU A 133 4.77 16.59 -14.08
CA GLU A 133 3.74 16.95 -15.06
C GLU A 133 3.66 18.46 -15.25
N SER A 134 3.68 19.23 -14.16
CA SER A 134 3.64 20.70 -14.21
C SER A 134 4.88 21.28 -14.93
N TYR A 135 6.06 20.72 -14.69
CA TYR A 135 7.28 21.13 -15.40
C TYR A 135 7.24 20.77 -16.89
N LYS A 136 6.78 19.56 -17.25
CA LYS A 136 6.57 19.18 -18.65
C LYS A 136 5.55 20.08 -19.33
N ARG A 137 4.49 20.48 -18.63
CA ARG A 137 3.50 21.43 -19.15
C ARG A 137 4.15 22.77 -19.42
N ALA A 138 4.93 23.32 -18.49
CA ALA A 138 5.68 24.56 -18.68
C ALA A 138 6.65 24.50 -19.88
N GLU A 139 7.36 23.37 -20.08
CA GLU A 139 8.18 23.12 -21.28
C GLU A 139 7.34 23.17 -22.56
N SER A 140 6.19 22.49 -22.59
CA SER A 140 5.33 22.40 -23.77
C SER A 140 4.79 23.75 -24.25
N ILE A 141 4.68 24.74 -23.36
CA ILE A 141 4.20 26.09 -23.66
C ILE A 141 5.33 27.12 -23.77
N GLY A 142 6.60 26.69 -23.79
CA GLY A 142 7.75 27.57 -23.97
C GLY A 142 8.14 28.39 -22.73
N HIS A 143 7.61 28.06 -21.56
CA HIS A 143 7.88 28.76 -20.29
C HIS A 143 8.89 28.02 -19.39
N ALA A 144 9.65 27.07 -19.94
CA ALA A 144 10.68 26.37 -19.19
C ALA A 144 11.97 27.16 -19.11
N SER A 145 12.42 27.38 -17.87
CA SER A 145 13.76 27.90 -17.56
C SER A 145 14.77 26.74 -17.48
N GLY A 146 16.07 27.06 -17.48
CA GLY A 146 17.09 26.05 -17.18
C GLY A 146 16.87 25.37 -15.81
N THR A 147 16.36 26.12 -14.84
CA THR A 147 15.94 25.58 -13.53
C THR A 147 14.78 24.60 -13.65
N THR A 148 13.81 24.85 -14.54
CA THR A 148 12.68 23.95 -14.82
C THR A 148 13.19 22.59 -15.33
N GLN A 149 14.07 22.62 -16.33
CA GLN A 149 14.66 21.43 -16.93
C GLN A 149 15.46 20.62 -15.91
N GLN A 150 16.28 21.30 -15.10
CA GLN A 150 17.08 20.67 -14.05
C GLN A 150 16.19 19.96 -13.01
N ARG A 151 15.16 20.64 -12.49
CA ARG A 151 14.24 20.06 -11.51
C ARG A 151 13.47 18.87 -12.07
N LEU A 152 13.01 18.97 -13.32
CA LEU A 152 12.36 17.86 -14.01
C LEU A 152 13.30 16.64 -14.12
N ALA A 153 14.55 16.86 -14.50
CA ALA A 153 15.55 15.79 -14.59
C ALA A 153 15.83 15.14 -13.24
N ASP A 154 15.90 15.92 -12.15
CA ASP A 154 16.14 15.40 -10.81
C ASP A 154 14.93 14.62 -10.28
N ILE A 155 13.71 15.10 -10.51
CA ILE A 155 12.50 14.35 -10.19
C ILE A 155 12.46 13.05 -10.99
N GLN A 156 12.79 13.06 -12.29
CA GLN A 156 12.80 11.86 -13.13
C GLN A 156 13.75 10.77 -12.61
N LYS A 157 14.90 11.13 -12.04
CA LYS A 157 15.81 10.17 -11.41
C LYS A 157 15.19 9.50 -10.18
N ILE A 158 14.32 10.21 -9.47
CA ILE A 158 13.59 9.69 -8.30
C ILE A 158 12.41 8.83 -8.75
N VAL A 159 11.57 9.34 -9.66
CA VAL A 159 10.34 8.66 -10.12
C VAL A 159 10.60 7.55 -11.14
N SER A 160 11.79 7.44 -11.72
CA SER A 160 12.17 6.44 -12.71
C SER A 160 13.68 6.15 -12.62
N PRO A 161 14.13 5.45 -11.56
CA PRO A 161 15.55 5.18 -11.37
C PRO A 161 16.10 4.28 -12.49
N PRO A 162 17.34 4.52 -12.96
CA PRO A 162 17.93 3.73 -14.03
C PRO A 162 18.15 2.26 -13.60
N PRO A 163 17.92 1.30 -14.50
CA PRO A 163 18.14 -0.12 -14.19
C PRO A 163 19.64 -0.37 -13.93
N GLY A 164 20.00 -0.81 -12.72
CA GLY A 164 21.37 -1.23 -12.38
C GLY A 164 22.09 -0.50 -11.25
N GLY A 165 21.45 0.43 -10.53
CA GLY A 165 22.04 1.04 -9.33
C GLY A 165 22.26 0.01 -8.22
N LYS A 166 23.52 -0.37 -7.93
CA LYS A 166 23.87 -1.19 -6.76
C LYS A 166 23.40 -0.48 -5.49
N LYS A 167 22.51 -1.13 -4.74
CA LYS A 167 22.09 -0.70 -3.41
C LYS A 167 23.31 -0.70 -2.48
N PRO A 168 23.56 0.36 -1.69
CA PRO A 168 24.65 0.34 -0.72
C PRO A 168 24.41 -0.77 0.32
N ALA A 169 25.38 -1.67 0.46
CA ALA A 169 25.34 -2.77 1.43
C ALA A 169 25.49 -2.22 2.85
N ARG A 170 24.52 -2.54 3.73
CA ARG A 170 24.47 -2.06 5.12
C ARG A 170 25.18 -3.06 6.04
N LYS A 171 26.20 -2.62 6.78
CA LYS A 171 26.89 -3.41 7.80
C LYS A 171 25.99 -3.60 9.02
N SER A 172 25.93 -4.83 9.55
CA SER A 172 25.18 -5.21 10.75
C SER A 172 25.95 -4.89 12.03
N ALA A 173 25.27 -4.34 13.04
CA ALA A 173 25.67 -4.40 14.44
C ALA A 173 24.41 -4.57 15.32
N ALA A 174 24.56 -5.31 16.41
CA ALA A 174 23.51 -5.95 17.19
C ALA A 174 22.87 -5.08 18.30
N SER A 175 21.57 -5.35 18.56
CA SER A 175 20.78 -5.37 19.83
C SER A 175 21.01 -4.31 20.91
N VAL A 176 20.01 -3.71 21.59
CA VAL A 176 18.58 -4.00 21.82
C VAL A 176 17.91 -2.69 22.26
N ASP A 177 16.71 -2.42 21.75
CA ASP A 177 15.62 -1.53 22.26
C ASP A 177 14.86 -0.97 21.03
N ASP A 178 14.00 -1.82 20.46
CA ASP A 178 13.55 -1.78 19.06
C ASP A 178 12.02 -1.76 18.98
N TYR A 179 11.45 -0.63 18.53
CA TYR A 179 10.30 -0.57 17.60
C TYR A 179 10.16 0.80 16.92
N THR A 180 10.70 1.88 17.50
CA THR A 180 10.82 3.19 16.83
C THR A 180 11.89 3.20 15.72
N ALA A 181 12.70 2.14 15.61
CA ALA A 181 13.83 2.04 14.68
C ALA A 181 13.64 1.04 13.53
N ARG A 182 12.50 0.33 13.43
CA ARG A 182 12.32 -0.76 12.47
C ARG A 182 11.64 -0.38 11.14
N ALA A 183 11.19 0.87 10.99
CA ALA A 183 10.50 1.36 9.79
C ALA A 183 11.38 1.49 8.53
N VAL A 184 12.70 1.22 8.60
CA VAL A 184 13.65 1.65 7.56
C VAL A 184 14.29 0.53 6.72
N ASN A 185 13.77 -0.69 6.64
CA ASN A 185 14.44 -1.75 5.87
C ASN A 185 13.50 -2.69 5.08
N ASN A 186 12.89 -2.18 3.99
CA ASN A 186 12.86 -2.79 2.64
C ASN A 186 11.71 -2.18 1.80
N VAL A 187 11.92 -0.99 1.25
CA VAL A 187 11.15 -0.49 0.10
C VAL A 187 12.06 -0.64 -1.12
N THR A 188 12.00 -1.80 -1.77
CA THR A 188 12.70 -1.97 -3.03
C THR A 188 11.79 -2.63 -4.04
N GLU A 189 11.12 -1.78 -4.81
CA GLU A 189 10.63 -2.04 -6.17
C GLU A 189 10.15 -0.70 -6.75
N SER A 190 11.05 0.11 -7.34
CA SER A 190 10.70 1.33 -8.08
C SER A 190 9.84 2.33 -7.25
N PRO A 191 9.48 3.52 -7.75
CA PRO A 191 8.41 4.30 -7.13
C PRO A 191 7.08 3.78 -7.69
N SER A 192 6.79 2.51 -7.40
CA SER A 192 5.45 1.96 -7.59
C SER A 192 4.64 2.27 -6.35
N PHE A 193 3.50 2.94 -6.51
CA PHE A 193 2.53 3.10 -5.43
C PHE A 193 2.32 1.77 -4.73
N GLN A 194 2.58 1.74 -3.42
CA GLN A 194 2.59 0.50 -2.67
C GLN A 194 1.14 0.04 -2.45
N PHE A 195 0.81 -1.10 -3.06
CA PHE A 195 -0.45 -1.81 -2.83
C PHE A 195 -0.37 -2.66 -1.56
N GLY A 196 -1.31 -2.47 -0.64
CA GLY A 196 -1.34 -3.12 0.67
C GLY A 196 -0.62 -2.33 1.78
N GLY A 197 -1.00 -2.60 3.04
CA GLY A 197 -0.43 -1.95 4.21
C GLY A 197 1.08 -2.20 4.42
N PRO A 198 1.68 -1.66 5.50
CA PRO A 198 3.14 -1.54 5.68
C PRO A 198 3.93 -2.86 5.74
N SER A 199 3.26 -4.01 5.68
CA SER A 199 3.90 -5.30 5.46
C SER A 199 3.36 -5.83 4.14
N GLY A 200 4.23 -6.19 3.17
CA GLY A 200 3.83 -6.77 1.88
C GLY A 200 3.11 -8.13 1.95
N SER A 201 2.58 -8.50 3.12
CA SER A 201 1.59 -9.54 3.37
C SER A 201 0.22 -8.87 3.52
N LEU A 202 -0.81 -9.43 2.89
CA LEU A 202 -2.22 -9.03 3.05
C LEU A 202 -2.80 -9.24 4.47
N ALA A 203 -1.94 -9.24 5.49
CA ALA A 203 -2.29 -9.30 6.89
C ALA A 203 -2.87 -7.95 7.32
N VAL A 204 -4.10 -7.69 6.88
CA VAL A 204 -4.95 -6.67 7.48
C VAL A 204 -5.26 -7.15 8.90
N PRO A 205 -5.11 -6.32 9.96
CA PRO A 205 -5.69 -6.66 11.26
C PRO A 205 -7.20 -6.93 11.08
N PRO A 206 -7.78 -7.93 11.76
CA PRO A 206 -9.18 -8.29 11.54
C PRO A 206 -10.06 -7.06 11.82
N TYR A 207 -10.85 -6.67 10.81
CA TYR A 207 -11.88 -5.66 11.00
C TYR A 207 -12.94 -6.25 11.94
N MET A 208 -12.98 -5.74 13.17
CA MET A 208 -14.10 -5.96 14.09
C MET A 208 -15.09 -4.85 13.82
N ALA A 209 -16.23 -5.19 13.21
CA ALA A 209 -17.33 -4.23 13.07
C ALA A 209 -17.69 -3.66 14.46
N PRO A 210 -18.00 -2.35 14.58
CA PRO A 210 -18.47 -1.79 15.84
C PRO A 210 -19.67 -2.62 16.32
N SER A 211 -19.56 -3.20 17.50
CA SER A 211 -20.69 -3.84 18.18
C SER A 211 -21.78 -2.78 18.35
N GLN A 212 -22.96 -3.02 17.77
CA GLN A 212 -24.18 -2.27 18.01
C GLN A 212 -24.59 -2.36 19.48
#